data_AF-A0A2R6HF55-F1
#
_entry.id   AF-A0A2R6HF55-F1
#
_cell.length_a   1.000
_cell.length_b   1.000
_cell.length_c   1.000
_cell.angle_alpha   90.00
_cell.angle_beta   90.00
_cell.angle_gamma   90.00
#
_symmetry.space_group_name_H-M   'P 1'
#
loop_
_entity.id
_entity.type
_entity.pdbx_description
1 polymer ?
#
loop_
_entity_poly.entity_id
_entity_poly.type
_entity_poly.pdbx_seq_one_letter_code
_entity_poly.pdbx_strand_id
1 'polypeptide(L)' 'MDSYEADRTIKLPERIVARVEDRLPRTEWDEPEEYITYVLEEVLYQVEKETENDDFEPIDEREVKSRLKSLGYLNE' A
#
# COMPACT_ATOMS: atom_id res chain seq x y z
N MET A 1 -28.42 -8.07 7.26
CA MET A 1 -27.88 -9.27 6.61
C MET A 1 -26.39 -9.04 6.57
N ASP A 2 -25.72 -9.46 7.62
CA ASP A 2 -24.27 -9.33 7.76
C ASP A 2 -23.64 -10.17 6.65
N SER A 3 -23.06 -9.52 5.64
CA SER A 3 -22.21 -10.19 4.68
C SER A 3 -20.91 -10.49 5.42
N TYR A 4 -20.83 -11.67 6.03
CA TYR A 4 -19.55 -12.22 6.43
C TYR A 4 -18.73 -12.39 5.15
N GLU A 5 -17.72 -11.54 4.96
CA GLU A 5 -16.72 -11.77 3.93
C GLU A 5 -16.13 -13.18 4.12
N ALA A 6 -15.97 -13.90 3.01
CA ALA A 6 -15.44 -15.25 3.05
C ALA A 6 -13.92 -15.19 3.00
N ASP A 7 -13.26 -15.60 4.09
CA ASP A 7 -11.81 -15.63 4.15
C ASP A 7 -11.20 -16.64 3.17
N ARG A 8 -10.07 -16.28 2.58
CA ARG A 8 -9.24 -17.18 1.77
C ARG A 8 -7.82 -17.19 2.28
N THR A 9 -7.25 -18.40 2.44
CA THR A 9 -5.86 -18.55 2.86
C THR A 9 -4.90 -18.35 1.69
N ILE A 10 -3.96 -17.42 1.84
CA ILE A 10 -2.82 -17.22 0.94
C ILE A 10 -1.52 -17.58 1.65
N LYS A 11 -0.50 -18.00 0.89
CA LYS A 11 0.83 -18.28 1.44
C LYS A 11 1.73 -17.07 1.19
N LEU A 12 2.26 -16.50 2.26
CA LEU A 12 3.23 -15.41 2.23
C LEU A 12 4.63 -15.92 2.62
N PRO A 13 5.71 -15.34 2.08
CA PRO A 13 7.05 -15.65 2.55
C PRO A 13 7.21 -15.30 4.03
N GLU A 14 7.83 -16.20 4.80
CA GLU A 14 8.04 -16.02 6.25
C GLU A 14 8.73 -14.68 6.60
N ARG A 15 9.70 -14.26 5.76
CA ARG A 15 10.37 -12.96 5.91
C ARG A 15 9.43 -11.75 5.89
N ILE A 16 8.28 -11.86 5.21
CA ILE A 16 7.29 -10.80 5.14
C ILE A 16 6.45 -10.82 6.41
N VAL A 17 5.97 -12.00 6.80
CA VAL A 17 5.16 -12.20 8.01
C VAL A 17 5.92 -11.72 9.24
N ALA A 18 7.19 -12.12 9.41
CA ALA A 18 8.03 -11.67 10.53
C ALA A 18 8.17 -10.14 10.59
N ARG A 19 8.28 -9.48 9.43
CA ARG A 19 8.39 -8.01 9.37
C ARG A 19 7.07 -7.31 9.72
N VAL A 20 5.93 -7.93 9.41
CA VAL A 20 4.60 -7.47 9.81
C VAL A 20 4.47 -7.58 11.33
N GLU A 21 4.79 -8.75 11.89
CA GLU A 21 4.75 -9.02 13.34
C GLU A 21 5.67 -8.08 14.13
N ASP A 22 6.90 -7.82 13.66
CA ASP A 22 7.83 -6.86 14.29
C ASP A 22 7.27 -5.43 14.33
N ARG A 23 6.43 -5.07 13.36
CA ARG A 23 5.84 -3.73 13.24
C ARG A 23 4.51 -3.62 13.98
N LEU A 24 3.78 -4.71 14.15
CA LEU A 24 2.44 -4.78 14.74
C LEU A 24 2.32 -4.02 16.08
N PRO A 25 3.28 -4.12 17.05
CA PRO A 25 3.19 -3.38 18.32
C PRO A 25 3.22 -1.85 18.19
N ARG A 26 3.52 -1.32 17.00
CA ARG A 26 3.56 0.12 16.70
C ARG A 26 2.34 0.59 15.91
N THR A 27 1.33 -0.27 15.80
CA THR A 27 0.12 -0.03 15.04
C THR A 27 -1.10 -0.16 15.94
N GLU A 28 -2.29 0.09 15.39
CA GLU A 28 -3.56 -0.03 16.10
C GLU A 28 -4.17 -1.43 16.04
N TRP A 29 -3.57 -2.35 15.26
CA TRP A 29 -4.07 -3.71 15.08
C TRP A 29 -3.45 -4.67 16.10
N ASP A 30 -4.27 -5.62 16.56
CA ASP A 30 -3.86 -6.69 17.48
C ASP A 30 -3.44 -7.96 16.72
N GLU A 31 -3.96 -8.17 15.50
CA GLU A 31 -3.68 -9.34 14.70
C GLU A 31 -2.92 -9.02 13.38
N PRO A 32 -1.94 -9.84 12.97
CA PRO A 32 -1.20 -9.63 11.72
C PRO A 32 -2.09 -9.62 10.47
N GLU A 33 -3.17 -10.41 10.47
CA GLU A 33 -4.09 -10.52 9.34
C GLU A 33 -4.84 -9.21 9.08
N GLU A 34 -5.34 -8.55 10.12
CA GLU A 34 -6.00 -7.25 10.01
C GLU A 34 -5.03 -6.20 9.44
N TYR A 35 -3.79 -6.19 9.94
CA TYR A 35 -2.79 -5.24 9.46
C TYR A 35 -2.40 -5.50 8.00
N ILE A 36 -2.23 -6.77 7.61
CA ILE A 36 -1.90 -7.14 6.23
C ILE A 36 -3.05 -6.76 5.29
N THR A 37 -4.30 -7.05 5.68
CA THR A 37 -5.48 -6.69 4.90
C THR A 37 -5.54 -5.20 4.66
N TYR A 38 -5.44 -4.38 5.71
CA TYR A 38 -5.44 -2.92 5.60
C TYR A 38 -4.35 -2.40 4.64
N VAL A 39 -3.11 -2.90 4.77
CA VAL A 39 -2.01 -2.47 3.90
C VAL A 39 -2.25 -2.86 2.45
N LEU A 40 -2.83 -4.04 2.19
CA LEU A 40 -3.14 -4.47 0.83
C LEU A 40 -4.30 -3.66 0.24
N GLU A 41 -5.34 -3.36 1.02
CA GLU A 41 -6.45 -2.50 0.60
C GLU A 41 -5.97 -1.10 0.21
N GLU A 42 -5.11 -0.48 1.03
CA GLU A 42 -4.53 0.83 0.71
C GLU A 42 -3.71 0.80 -0.58
N VAL A 43 -2.90 -0.25 -0.79
CA VAL A 43 -2.12 -0.41 -2.03
C VAL A 43 -3.04 -0.61 -3.23
N LEU A 44 -4.07 -1.44 -3.12
CA LEU A 44 -5.06 -1.66 -4.17
C LEU A 44 -5.79 -0.37 -4.50
N TYR A 45 -6.25 0.37 -3.49
CA TYR A 45 -6.91 1.65 -3.67
C TYR A 45 -6.02 2.66 -4.43
N GLN A 46 -4.73 2.76 -4.11
CA GLN A 46 -3.82 3.65 -4.85
C GLN A 46 -3.68 3.20 -6.32
N VAL A 47 -3.50 1.91 -6.57
CA VAL A 47 -3.36 1.36 -7.94
C VAL A 47 -4.63 1.53 -8.75
N GLU A 48 -5.80 1.24 -8.16
CA GLU A 48 -7.10 1.39 -8.78
C GLU A 48 -7.42 2.86 -9.04
N LYS A 49 -7.16 3.75 -8.08
CA LYS A 49 -7.30 5.19 -8.28
C LYS A 49 -6.40 5.71 -9.41
N GLU A 50 -5.17 5.25 -9.50
CA GLU A 50 -4.29 5.60 -10.63
C GLU A 50 -4.84 5.07 -11.97
N THR A 51 -5.56 3.95 -11.98
CA THR A 51 -6.04 3.28 -13.20
C THR A 51 -7.46 3.69 -13.62
N GLU A 52 -8.38 3.95 -12.69
CA GLU A 52 -9.71 4.53 -12.94
C GLU A 52 -9.61 6.02 -13.33
N ASN A 53 -8.50 6.65 -12.92
CA ASN A 53 -7.80 7.78 -13.52
C ASN A 53 -7.55 7.73 -15.04
N ASP A 54 -8.31 7.00 -15.86
CA ASP A 54 -8.21 7.01 -17.34
C ASP A 54 -8.73 8.33 -17.96
N ASP A 55 -8.97 9.36 -17.13
CA ASP A 55 -8.64 10.76 -17.44
C ASP A 55 -7.16 11.03 -17.07
N PHE A 56 -6.25 10.24 -17.63
CA PHE A 56 -4.81 10.45 -17.50
C PHE A 56 -4.46 11.73 -18.27
N GLU A 57 -4.56 12.90 -17.64
CA GLU A 57 -3.67 13.98 -18.03
C GLU A 57 -2.26 13.49 -17.70
N PRO A 58 -1.36 13.37 -18.69
CA PRO A 58 0.00 12.93 -18.44
C PRO A 58 0.64 13.91 -17.46
N ILE A 59 0.81 13.49 -16.20
CA ILE A 59 1.53 14.28 -15.21
C ILE A 59 2.93 14.49 -15.77
N ASP A 60 3.22 15.72 -16.19
CA ASP A 60 4.46 16.08 -16.86
C ASP A 60 5.63 15.62 -15.99
N GLU A 61 6.53 14.80 -16.53
CA GLU A 61 7.69 14.28 -15.83
C GLU A 61 8.50 15.37 -15.10
N ARG A 62 8.39 16.63 -15.55
CA ARG A 62 8.98 17.81 -14.91
C ARG A 62 8.46 18.05 -13.49
N GLU A 63 7.17 17.81 -13.23
CA GLU A 63 6.57 18.01 -11.90
C GLU A 63 7.02 16.93 -10.92
N VAL A 64 7.04 15.67 -11.38
CA VAL A 64 7.54 14.54 -10.60
C VAL A 64 9.02 14.73 -10.25
N LYS A 65 9.85 15.14 -11.23
CA LYS A 65 11.27 15.45 -11.00
C LYS A 65 11.47 16.61 -10.02
N SER A 66 10.65 17.66 -10.08
CA SER A 66 10.72 18.80 -9.15
C SER A 66 10.40 18.39 -7.71
N ARG A 67 9.39 17.54 -7.53
CA ARG A 67 8.98 17.03 -6.22
C ARG A 67 10.03 16.09 -5.63
N LEU A 68 10.60 15.22 -6.46
CA LEU A 68 11.69 14.32 -6.06
C LEU A 68 12.99 15.07 -5.72
N LYS A 69 13.31 16.17 -6.44
CA LYS A 69 14.46 17.04 -6.11
C LYS A 69 14.25 17.78 -4.79
N SER A 70 13.04 18.28 -4.54
CA SER A 70 12.69 18.96 -3.27
C SER A 70 12.75 18.03 -2.05
N LEU A 71 12.46 16.75 -2.26
CA LEU A 71 12.55 15.72 -1.22
C LEU A 71 13.96 15.10 -1.11
N GLY A 72 14.93 15.54 -1.92
CA GLY A 72 16.33 15.10 -1.85
C GLY A 72 16.62 13.73 -2.46
N TYR A 73 15.67 13.14 -3.18
CA TYR A 73 15.82 11.84 -3.82
C TYR A 73 16.54 11.90 -5.17
N LEU A 74 16.62 13.08 -5.78
CA LEU A 74 17.42 13.36 -6.96
C LEU A 74 18.56 14.30 -6.58
N ASN A 75 19.75 13.74 -6.35
CA ASN A 75 20.99 14.51 -6.36
C ASN A 75 21.54 14.48 -7.79
N GLU A 76 21.97 15.65 -8.26
CA GLU A 76 22.41 15.92 -9.64
C GLU A 76 23.61 15.07 -10.08
#